data_AF-A0AAD7ZI37-F1
#
_entry.id   AF-A0AAD7ZI37-F1
#
_cell.length_a   1.000
_cell.length_b   1.000
_cell.length_c   1.000
_cell.angle_alpha   90.00
_cell.angle_beta   90.00
_cell.angle_gamma   90.00
#
_symmetry.space_group_name_H-M   'P 1'
#
loop_
_entity.id
_entity.type
_entity.pdbx_description
1 polymer ?
#
loop_
_entity_poly.entity_id
_entity_poly.type
_entity_poly.pdbx_seq_one_letter_code
_entity_poly.pdbx_strand_id
1 'polypeptide(L)'
;MSLENGVREQGRLESAFEKHRNNVNIEDARNARDVAREQWDGVATVETAFRNSVDSRRCLMPHINVQQALAYFQQRDMTAELTEVEEPRGLCTLLSCLLGPPELYDHLTSERDLVFAIAQCKLDMSDPVHVRMLQTVYQRLTGASVECPHYGSHWEHIGFQGTDPGTDLRGVGMLGLLQLLYLANSPHLIPLARDIYRASVDENQNFPLAVMSLNMTRIALVALRHGELNRECNHNHLVIDVVNQFYAAVFYHTLHIWMTQHKTIRDSGYVLKDVEMYCRGNVRSVLRGLQEHLGSYSSSRSHTKPCLPGSFQDLLTQAKTEVFI
;
A
#
# COMPACT_ATOMS: atom_id res chain seq x y z
N MET A 1 12.03 92.74 -6.30
CA MET A 1 12.79 91.69 -7.00
C MET A 1 12.76 90.47 -6.13
N SER A 2 12.12 89.42 -6.61
CA SER A 2 11.63 88.30 -5.81
C SER A 2 12.55 87.08 -5.83
N LEU A 3 12.70 86.49 -4.65
CA LEU A 3 12.70 85.05 -4.33
C LEU A 3 13.77 84.14 -4.98
N GLU A 4 14.79 83.83 -4.19
CA GLU A 4 15.46 82.52 -4.20
C GLU A 4 14.49 81.45 -3.69
N ASN A 5 14.39 80.33 -4.41
CA ASN A 5 14.08 79.01 -3.85
C ASN A 5 14.48 77.95 -4.89
N GLY A 6 15.61 77.29 -4.63
CA GLY A 6 16.04 76.12 -5.39
C GLY A 6 15.15 74.92 -5.10
N VAL A 7 14.54 74.36 -6.14
CA VAL A 7 13.84 73.07 -6.08
C VAL A 7 14.65 72.06 -6.89
N ARG A 8 15.14 71.04 -6.17
CA ARG A 8 15.70 69.79 -6.69
C ARG A 8 14.72 69.12 -7.65
N GLU A 9 15.15 68.85 -8.89
CA GLU A 9 14.54 67.79 -9.70
C GLU A 9 14.93 66.44 -9.09
N GLN A 10 13.96 65.78 -8.48
CA GLN A 10 14.09 64.42 -7.96
C GLN A 10 13.54 63.48 -9.03
N GLY A 11 14.44 62.77 -9.72
CA GLY A 11 14.09 61.77 -10.72
C GLY A 11 13.10 60.74 -10.16
N ARG A 12 11.96 60.59 -10.84
CA ARG A 12 10.93 59.62 -10.48
C ARG A 12 11.48 58.21 -10.76
N LEU A 13 11.77 57.46 -9.70
CA LEU A 13 12.13 56.04 -9.80
C LEU A 13 10.91 55.28 -10.34
N GLU A 14 10.99 54.84 -11.59
CA GLU A 14 10.03 53.91 -12.16
C GLU A 14 10.05 52.60 -11.36
N SER A 15 8.85 52.15 -10.97
CA SER A 15 8.67 50.88 -10.27
C SER A 15 9.10 49.71 -11.15
N ALA A 16 9.67 48.66 -10.55
CA ALA A 16 9.98 47.40 -11.24
C ALA A 16 8.74 46.81 -11.96
N PHE A 17 7.52 47.10 -11.46
CA PHE A 17 6.26 46.74 -12.11
C PHE A 17 6.03 47.44 -13.45
N GLU A 18 6.43 48.72 -13.58
CA GLU A 18 6.26 49.51 -14.80
C GLU A 18 7.27 49.10 -15.88
N LYS A 19 8.50 48.76 -15.48
CA LYS A 19 9.49 48.14 -16.37
C LYS A 19 9.06 46.77 -16.90
N HIS A 20 8.36 45.97 -16.10
CA HIS A 20 7.89 44.65 -16.53
C HIS A 20 6.69 44.75 -17.48
N ARG A 21 5.77 45.70 -17.25
CA ARG A 21 4.59 45.92 -18.09
C ARG A 21 4.92 46.34 -19.52
N ASN A 22 6.00 47.09 -19.73
CA ASN A 22 6.42 47.55 -21.05
C ASN A 22 7.28 46.52 -21.83
N ASN A 23 7.63 45.39 -21.21
CA ASN A 23 8.53 44.38 -21.78
C ASN A 23 7.85 43.03 -22.07
N VAL A 24 6.55 42.90 -21.80
CA VAL A 24 5.78 41.71 -22.15
C VAL A 24 5.06 41.97 -23.46
N ASN A 25 5.50 41.30 -24.53
CA ASN A 25 4.77 41.28 -25.79
C ASN A 25 3.49 40.44 -25.60
N ILE A 26 2.36 41.12 -25.39
CA ILE A 26 1.06 40.52 -25.10
C ILE A 26 0.63 39.58 -26.25
N GLU A 27 1.03 39.88 -27.47
CA GLU A 27 0.69 39.07 -28.65
C GLU A 27 1.47 37.74 -28.65
N ASP A 28 2.75 37.75 -28.27
CA ASP A 28 3.56 36.53 -28.15
C ASP A 28 3.04 35.63 -27.01
N ALA A 29 2.60 36.24 -25.89
CA ALA A 29 2.00 35.50 -24.78
C ALA A 29 0.65 34.86 -25.17
N ARG A 30 -0.15 35.54 -26.00
CA ARG A 30 -1.39 34.99 -26.55
C ARG A 30 -1.12 33.85 -27.52
N ASN A 31 -0.18 34.02 -28.44
CA ASN A 31 0.23 32.97 -29.38
C ASN A 31 0.77 31.73 -28.65
N ALA A 32 1.61 31.91 -27.62
CA ALA A 32 2.13 30.79 -26.83
C ALA A 32 1.01 30.04 -26.09
N ARG A 33 0.01 30.75 -25.56
CA ARG A 33 -1.16 30.14 -24.91
C ARG A 33 -2.01 29.35 -25.92
N ASP A 34 -2.22 29.90 -27.11
CA ASP A 34 -3.08 29.27 -28.12
C ASP A 34 -2.38 28.03 -28.72
N VAL A 35 -1.06 28.07 -28.92
CA VAL A 35 -0.25 26.89 -29.28
C VAL A 35 -0.27 25.82 -28.18
N ALA A 36 -0.13 26.22 -26.91
CA ALA A 36 -0.22 25.28 -25.79
C ALA A 36 -1.60 24.63 -25.69
N ARG A 37 -2.66 25.37 -26.02
CA ARG A 37 -4.03 24.86 -26.07
C ARG A 37 -4.24 23.86 -27.20
N GLU A 38 -3.74 24.14 -28.40
CA GLU A 38 -3.81 23.19 -29.52
C GLU A 38 -3.01 21.91 -29.25
N GLN A 39 -1.83 22.03 -28.63
CA GLN A 39 -1.05 20.87 -28.17
C GLN A 39 -1.82 20.05 -27.13
N TRP A 40 -2.50 20.71 -26.19
CA TRP A 40 -3.31 20.05 -25.17
C TRP A 40 -4.55 19.36 -25.74
N ASP A 41 -5.24 20.00 -26.68
CA ASP A 41 -6.40 19.43 -27.39
C ASP A 41 -5.96 18.23 -28.27
N GLY A 42 -4.73 18.24 -28.79
CA GLY A 42 -4.10 17.10 -29.45
C GLY A 42 -3.90 15.88 -28.53
N VAL A 43 -3.55 16.09 -27.25
CA VAL A 43 -3.40 15.01 -26.24
C VAL A 43 -4.73 14.31 -26.00
N ALA A 44 -5.84 15.06 -25.87
CA ALA A 44 -7.17 14.49 -25.68
C ALA A 44 -7.61 13.62 -26.88
N THR A 45 -7.20 14.01 -28.09
CA THR A 45 -7.51 13.28 -29.32
C THR A 45 -6.73 11.96 -29.41
N VAL A 46 -5.45 11.97 -29.02
CA VAL A 46 -4.60 10.77 -28.90
C VAL A 46 -5.12 9.83 -27.82
N GLU A 47 -5.53 10.38 -26.66
CA GLU A 47 -6.12 9.61 -25.57
C GLU A 47 -7.42 8.92 -26.00
N THR A 48 -8.27 9.61 -26.74
CA THR A 48 -9.53 9.05 -27.28
C THR A 48 -9.28 7.96 -28.33
N ALA A 49 -8.31 8.17 -29.23
CA ALA A 49 -7.91 7.15 -30.21
C ALA A 49 -7.28 5.91 -29.54
N PHE A 50 -6.50 6.11 -28.46
CA PHE A 50 -5.96 5.03 -27.65
C PHE A 50 -7.08 4.24 -26.97
N ARG A 51 -8.04 4.93 -26.34
CA ARG A 51 -9.22 4.34 -25.68
C ARG A 51 -10.06 3.50 -26.63
N ASN A 52 -10.34 4.02 -27.83
CA ASN A 52 -11.12 3.32 -28.85
C ASN A 52 -10.39 2.10 -29.46
N SER A 53 -9.05 2.09 -29.46
CA SER A 53 -8.28 0.90 -29.89
C SER A 53 -8.17 -0.17 -28.80
N VAL A 54 -8.22 0.23 -27.52
CA VAL A 54 -8.08 -0.65 -26.36
C VAL A 54 -9.38 -1.40 -26.04
N ASP A 55 -10.54 -0.78 -26.27
CA ASP A 55 -11.86 -1.37 -25.96
C ASP A 55 -12.22 -2.60 -26.82
N SER A 56 -11.52 -2.83 -27.94
CA SER A 56 -11.89 -3.91 -28.86
C SER A 56 -11.22 -5.27 -28.57
N ARG A 57 -10.19 -5.39 -27.72
CA ARG A 57 -9.50 -6.68 -27.46
C ARG A 57 -8.72 -6.77 -26.12
N ARG A 58 -9.38 -6.78 -24.95
CA ARG A 58 -8.72 -7.31 -23.74
C ARG A 58 -9.61 -8.29 -22.98
N CYS A 59 -9.13 -9.52 -22.93
CA CYS A 59 -9.62 -10.55 -22.01
C CYS A 59 -9.20 -10.09 -20.61
N LEU A 60 -10.12 -9.57 -19.82
CA LEU A 60 -9.84 -9.22 -18.43
C LEU A 60 -9.66 -10.52 -17.65
N MET A 61 -8.45 -10.81 -17.15
CA MET A 61 -8.27 -11.88 -16.18
C MET A 61 -9.19 -11.63 -14.99
N PRO A 62 -10.05 -12.59 -14.60
CA PRO A 62 -10.93 -12.41 -13.46
C PRO A 62 -10.10 -12.22 -12.19
N HIS A 63 -10.44 -11.27 -11.32
CA HIS A 63 -9.73 -11.08 -10.05
C HIS A 63 -9.67 -12.38 -9.24
N ILE A 64 -8.57 -12.63 -8.54
CA ILE A 64 -8.43 -13.76 -7.60
C ILE A 64 -8.69 -13.30 -6.17
N ASN A 65 -9.43 -14.07 -5.38
CA ASN A 65 -9.57 -13.81 -3.94
C ASN A 65 -8.56 -14.61 -3.12
N VAL A 66 -8.45 -14.30 -1.84
CA VAL A 66 -7.48 -14.92 -0.92
C VAL A 66 -7.72 -16.43 -0.82
N GLN A 67 -8.98 -16.87 -0.80
CA GLN A 67 -9.34 -18.29 -0.71
C GLN A 67 -8.89 -19.06 -1.95
N GLN A 68 -9.04 -18.49 -3.14
CA GLN A 68 -8.58 -19.08 -4.40
C GLN A 68 -7.05 -19.14 -4.46
N ALA A 69 -6.36 -18.09 -4.00
CA ALA A 69 -4.90 -18.07 -3.94
C ALA A 69 -4.37 -19.11 -2.94
N LEU A 70 -4.98 -19.21 -1.75
CA LEU A 70 -4.63 -20.22 -0.76
C LEU A 70 -4.89 -21.65 -1.26
N ALA A 71 -6.02 -21.88 -1.92
CA ALA A 71 -6.34 -23.19 -2.49
C ALA A 71 -5.30 -23.64 -3.52
N TYR A 72 -4.74 -22.71 -4.30
CA TYR A 72 -3.63 -23.00 -5.21
C TYR A 72 -2.39 -23.50 -4.44
N PHE A 73 -1.96 -22.80 -3.39
CA PHE A 73 -0.78 -23.22 -2.61
C PHE A 73 -1.01 -24.50 -1.82
N GLN A 74 -2.25 -24.76 -1.36
CA GLN A 74 -2.62 -26.00 -0.68
C GLN A 74 -2.57 -27.24 -1.60
N GLN A 75 -2.78 -27.05 -2.91
CA GLN A 75 -2.80 -28.13 -3.89
C GLN A 75 -1.45 -28.35 -4.58
N ARG A 76 -0.56 -27.36 -4.52
CA ARG A 76 0.77 -27.42 -5.14
C ARG A 76 1.73 -28.24 -4.27
N ASP A 77 2.64 -28.96 -4.93
CA ASP A 77 3.78 -29.55 -4.23
C ASP A 77 4.75 -28.45 -3.78
N MET A 78 4.84 -28.27 -2.46
CA MET A 78 5.66 -27.28 -1.78
C MET A 78 6.84 -27.93 -1.03
N THR A 79 7.17 -29.19 -1.35
CA THR A 79 8.19 -29.97 -0.62
C THR A 79 9.56 -29.28 -0.66
N ALA A 80 9.94 -28.69 -1.79
CA ALA A 80 11.21 -27.98 -1.92
C ALA A 80 11.27 -26.78 -0.96
N GLU A 81 10.23 -25.95 -0.94
CA GLU A 81 10.13 -24.80 -0.05
C GLU A 81 10.09 -25.20 1.44
N LEU A 82 9.43 -26.32 1.76
CA LEU A 82 9.38 -26.86 3.13
C LEU A 82 10.75 -27.30 3.65
N THR A 83 11.64 -27.81 2.78
CA THR A 83 13.00 -28.20 3.21
C THR A 83 13.87 -27.01 3.64
N GLU A 84 13.54 -25.80 3.21
CA GLU A 84 14.25 -24.56 3.57
C GLU A 84 13.67 -23.90 4.83
N VAL A 85 12.58 -24.43 5.39
CA VAL A 85 11.99 -23.91 6.62
C VAL A 85 12.85 -24.35 7.81
N GLU A 86 13.75 -23.47 8.24
CA GLU A 86 14.50 -23.67 9.49
C GLU A 86 13.58 -23.54 10.70
N GLU A 87 13.45 -24.62 11.49
CA GLU A 87 12.89 -24.50 12.83
C GLU A 87 13.86 -23.75 13.75
N PRO A 88 13.39 -22.83 14.61
CA PRO A 88 14.24 -22.19 15.60
C PRO A 88 14.75 -23.23 16.61
N ARG A 89 15.95 -23.77 16.36
CA ARG A 89 16.68 -24.61 17.30
C ARG A 89 17.28 -23.71 18.40
N GLY A 90 16.72 -23.76 19.61
CA GLY A 90 17.22 -22.98 20.75
C GLY A 90 16.97 -23.65 22.10
N LEU A 91 18.06 -24.00 22.78
CA LEU A 91 18.12 -24.54 24.14
C LEU A 91 17.41 -23.61 25.15
N CYS A 92 16.14 -23.82 25.47
CA CYS A 92 15.52 -23.34 26.71
C CYS A 92 14.12 -23.92 27.00
N THR A 93 13.84 -25.17 26.60
CA THR A 93 12.54 -25.84 26.83
C THR A 93 12.13 -25.92 28.30
N LEU A 94 13.07 -25.94 29.25
CA LEU A 94 12.75 -26.05 30.67
C LEU A 94 12.35 -24.72 31.34
N LEU A 95 12.72 -23.56 30.79
CA LEU A 95 12.35 -22.24 31.32
C LEU A 95 11.21 -21.57 30.53
N SER A 96 11.07 -21.89 29.23
CA SER A 96 9.96 -21.39 28.40
C SER A 96 8.61 -22.05 28.73
N CYS A 97 8.58 -23.25 29.31
CA CYS A 97 7.31 -23.88 29.74
C CYS A 97 6.54 -23.09 30.81
N LEU A 98 7.20 -22.20 31.58
CA LEU A 98 6.55 -21.45 32.66
C LEU A 98 6.14 -20.01 32.27
N LEU A 99 6.75 -19.43 31.22
CA LEU A 99 6.57 -18.02 30.84
C LEU A 99 6.56 -17.75 29.32
N GLY A 100 6.80 -18.75 28.48
CA GLY A 100 6.82 -18.64 27.02
C GLY A 100 5.43 -18.80 26.40
N PRO A 101 5.27 -18.46 25.10
CA PRO A 101 4.04 -18.75 24.38
C PRO A 101 3.74 -20.27 24.38
N PRO A 102 2.47 -20.67 24.35
CA PRO A 102 2.11 -22.09 24.31
C PRO A 102 2.65 -22.74 23.05
N GLU A 103 2.90 -24.05 23.10
CA GLU A 103 3.16 -24.83 21.89
C GLU A 103 1.93 -24.81 20.97
N LEU A 104 2.16 -24.83 19.66
CA LEU A 104 1.10 -24.92 18.66
C LEU A 104 0.52 -26.35 18.68
N TYR A 105 -0.80 -26.49 18.57
CA TYR A 105 -1.41 -27.82 18.48
C TYR A 105 -0.99 -28.57 17.21
N ASP A 106 -0.76 -29.88 17.33
CA ASP A 106 -0.26 -30.73 16.24
C ASP A 106 -1.07 -30.62 14.93
N HIS A 107 -2.39 -30.50 15.03
CA HIS A 107 -3.27 -30.38 13.87
C HIS A 107 -3.14 -29.04 13.12
N LEU A 108 -2.49 -28.04 13.71
CA LEU A 108 -2.24 -26.72 13.13
C LEU A 108 -0.83 -26.61 12.51
N THR A 109 0.05 -27.59 12.76
CA THR A 109 1.43 -27.59 12.27
C THR A 109 1.50 -27.57 10.74
N SER A 110 0.64 -28.32 10.05
CA SER A 110 0.60 -28.32 8.58
C SER A 110 0.24 -26.95 8.00
N GLU A 111 -0.64 -26.22 8.67
CA GLU A 111 -1.04 -24.87 8.25
C GLU A 111 0.07 -23.84 8.50
N ARG A 112 0.77 -23.96 9.63
CA ARG A 112 1.99 -23.18 9.93
C ARG A 112 3.07 -23.42 8.89
N ASP A 113 3.34 -24.68 8.58
CA ASP A 113 4.39 -25.06 7.65
C ASP A 113 4.07 -24.58 6.23
N LEU A 114 2.79 -24.62 5.83
CA LEU A 114 2.33 -24.02 4.58
C LEU A 114 2.59 -22.51 4.54
N VAL A 115 2.35 -21.76 5.63
CA VAL A 115 2.68 -20.32 5.68
C VAL A 115 4.16 -20.09 5.42
N PHE A 116 5.04 -20.89 6.04
CA PHE A 116 6.48 -20.77 5.81
C PHE A 116 6.88 -21.18 4.38
N ALA A 117 6.26 -22.21 3.81
CA ALA A 117 6.52 -22.63 2.44
C ALA A 117 6.11 -21.56 1.42
N ILE A 118 4.93 -20.93 1.59
CA ILE A 118 4.49 -19.80 0.75
C ILE A 118 5.47 -18.62 0.89
N ALA A 119 6.03 -18.40 2.08
CA ALA A 119 7.03 -17.36 2.30
C ALA A 119 8.39 -17.63 1.64
N GLN A 120 8.75 -18.89 1.40
CA GLN A 120 9.94 -19.25 0.61
C GLN A 120 9.67 -19.31 -0.90
N CYS A 121 8.39 -19.44 -1.28
CA CYS A 121 7.99 -19.47 -2.67
C CYS A 121 8.28 -18.15 -3.37
N LYS A 122 9.13 -18.17 -4.40
CA LYS A 122 9.46 -16.99 -5.20
C LYS A 122 8.33 -16.67 -6.18
N LEU A 123 8.16 -15.38 -6.47
CA LEU A 123 7.31 -14.94 -7.56
C LEU A 123 7.82 -15.53 -8.88
N ASP A 124 6.94 -16.20 -9.60
CA ASP A 124 7.20 -16.79 -10.92
C ASP A 124 6.26 -16.15 -11.92
N MET A 125 6.81 -15.36 -12.84
CA MET A 125 6.04 -14.66 -13.88
C MET A 125 5.54 -15.60 -15.00
N SER A 126 5.97 -16.87 -15.00
CA SER A 126 5.43 -17.91 -15.88
C SER A 126 4.21 -18.62 -15.27
N ASP A 127 4.00 -18.49 -13.96
CA ASP A 127 2.83 -19.05 -13.28
C ASP A 127 1.62 -18.10 -13.40
N PRO A 128 0.50 -18.55 -14.01
CA PRO A 128 -0.66 -17.69 -14.23
C PRO A 128 -1.36 -17.27 -12.95
N VAL A 129 -1.31 -18.05 -11.87
CA VAL A 129 -1.90 -17.70 -10.57
C VAL A 129 -1.08 -16.61 -9.90
N HIS A 130 0.24 -16.72 -9.94
CA HIS A 130 1.15 -15.70 -9.43
C HIS A 130 0.93 -14.34 -10.12
N VAL A 131 0.90 -14.33 -11.45
CA VAL A 131 0.60 -13.12 -12.24
C VAL A 131 -0.79 -12.59 -11.91
N ARG A 132 -1.80 -13.46 -11.79
CA ARG A 132 -3.18 -13.06 -11.45
C ARG A 132 -3.29 -12.40 -10.08
N MET A 133 -2.56 -12.89 -9.08
CA MET A 133 -2.49 -12.27 -7.75
C MET A 133 -1.93 -10.85 -7.86
N LEU A 134 -0.82 -10.69 -8.59
CA LEU A 134 -0.14 -9.42 -8.78
C LEU A 134 -1.01 -8.39 -9.52
N GLN A 135 -1.65 -8.80 -10.63
CA GLN A 135 -2.61 -7.99 -11.37
C GLN A 135 -3.79 -7.58 -10.49
N THR A 136 -4.34 -8.52 -9.71
CA THR A 136 -5.46 -8.22 -8.81
C THR A 136 -5.07 -7.18 -7.77
N VAL A 137 -3.90 -7.30 -7.13
CA VAL A 137 -3.42 -6.31 -6.16
C VAL A 137 -3.30 -4.93 -6.82
N TYR A 138 -2.66 -4.86 -7.99
CA TYR A 138 -2.49 -3.60 -8.72
C TYR A 138 -3.84 -2.95 -9.05
N GLN A 139 -4.76 -3.70 -9.65
CA GLN A 139 -6.09 -3.22 -10.03
C GLN A 139 -6.91 -2.81 -8.81
N ARG A 140 -6.82 -3.56 -7.70
CA ARG A 140 -7.51 -3.21 -6.45
C ARG A 140 -6.96 -1.98 -5.77
N LEU A 141 -5.66 -1.70 -5.85
CA LEU A 141 -5.05 -0.52 -5.23
C LEU A 141 -5.09 0.73 -6.11
N THR A 142 -5.15 0.58 -7.43
CA THR A 142 -5.08 1.71 -8.39
C THR A 142 -6.38 1.99 -9.12
N GLY A 143 -7.36 1.08 -9.03
CA GLY A 143 -8.59 1.16 -9.82
C GLY A 143 -8.36 1.03 -11.32
N ALA A 144 -7.19 0.56 -11.76
CA ALA A 144 -6.93 0.30 -13.15
C ALA A 144 -7.92 -0.76 -13.68
N SER A 145 -8.61 -0.43 -14.77
CA SER A 145 -9.55 -1.34 -15.44
C SER A 145 -8.87 -2.28 -16.43
N VAL A 146 -7.54 -2.15 -16.59
CA VAL A 146 -6.78 -2.83 -17.63
C VAL A 146 -5.56 -3.49 -17.00
N GLU A 147 -5.22 -4.69 -17.50
CA GLU A 147 -3.99 -5.39 -17.13
C GLU A 147 -2.74 -4.54 -17.42
N CYS A 148 -1.83 -4.52 -16.44
CA CYS A 148 -0.53 -3.89 -16.57
C CYS A 148 0.51 -4.90 -17.09
N PRO A 149 1.59 -4.45 -17.76
CA PRO A 149 2.70 -5.33 -18.14
C PRO A 149 3.31 -6.04 -16.92
N HIS A 150 3.93 -7.21 -17.11
CA HIS A 150 4.58 -7.93 -15.99
C HIS A 150 5.70 -7.12 -15.34
N TYR A 151 6.40 -6.30 -16.14
CA TYR A 151 7.49 -5.44 -15.70
C TYR A 151 7.23 -3.99 -16.12
N GLY A 152 7.59 -3.03 -15.27
CA GLY A 152 7.55 -1.61 -15.60
C GLY A 152 7.41 -0.70 -14.38
N SER A 153 7.59 0.61 -14.58
CA SER A 153 7.57 1.61 -13.51
C SER A 153 6.22 1.75 -12.79
N HIS A 154 5.15 1.19 -13.36
CA HIS A 154 3.83 1.20 -12.71
C HIS A 154 3.84 0.46 -11.36
N TRP A 155 4.76 -0.47 -11.13
CA TRP A 155 4.94 -1.12 -9.83
C TRP A 155 5.41 -0.13 -8.75
N GLU A 156 6.21 0.86 -9.12
CA GLU A 156 6.65 1.91 -8.21
C GLU A 156 5.48 2.79 -7.75
N HIS A 157 4.42 2.94 -8.56
CA HIS A 157 3.23 3.70 -8.19
C HIS A 157 2.48 3.11 -6.98
N ILE A 158 2.57 1.80 -6.76
CA ILE A 158 2.00 1.15 -5.57
C ILE A 158 3.07 0.86 -4.50
N GLY A 159 4.28 1.38 -4.69
CA GLY A 159 5.34 1.38 -3.70
C GLY A 159 6.28 0.18 -3.73
N PHE A 160 6.46 -0.50 -4.86
CA PHE A 160 7.62 -1.38 -5.08
C PHE A 160 8.89 -0.55 -5.39
N GLN A 161 10.10 -1.07 -5.17
CA GLN A 161 11.36 -0.31 -5.32
C GLN A 161 11.88 -0.25 -6.76
N GLY A 162 11.22 -0.94 -7.71
CA GLY A 162 11.59 -0.89 -9.11
C GLY A 162 10.57 -1.57 -10.01
N THR A 163 10.99 -1.86 -11.24
CA THR A 163 10.11 -2.37 -12.30
C THR A 163 9.79 -3.85 -12.21
N ASP A 164 10.40 -4.59 -11.27
CA ASP A 164 10.21 -6.02 -11.05
C ASP A 164 9.84 -6.27 -9.57
N PRO A 165 8.55 -6.54 -9.27
CA PRO A 165 8.09 -6.84 -7.91
C PRO A 165 8.76 -8.04 -7.26
N GLY A 166 9.28 -8.99 -8.06
CA GLY A 166 9.99 -10.15 -7.55
C GLY A 166 11.23 -9.77 -6.72
N THR A 167 11.85 -8.62 -7.03
CA THR A 167 13.04 -8.13 -6.32
C THR A 167 12.75 -7.70 -4.88
N ASP A 168 11.54 -7.17 -4.61
CA ASP A 168 11.09 -6.76 -3.28
C ASP A 168 10.57 -7.95 -2.46
N LEU A 169 9.95 -8.93 -3.13
CA LEU A 169 9.34 -10.10 -2.49
C LEU A 169 10.36 -11.10 -1.93
N ARG A 170 11.66 -10.97 -2.23
CA ARG A 170 12.71 -11.94 -1.82
C ARG A 170 12.71 -12.32 -0.34
N GLY A 171 12.37 -11.40 0.55
CA GLY A 171 12.41 -11.64 2.00
C GLY A 171 11.15 -12.28 2.59
N VAL A 172 10.06 -12.34 1.84
CA VAL A 172 8.74 -12.81 2.32
C VAL A 172 7.97 -13.65 1.31
N GLY A 173 8.53 -13.87 0.12
CA GLY A 173 8.00 -14.67 -0.97
C GLY A 173 6.58 -14.31 -1.37
N MET A 174 5.85 -15.32 -1.86
CA MET A 174 4.45 -15.20 -2.23
C MET A 174 3.52 -14.90 -1.05
N LEU A 175 3.96 -15.10 0.21
CA LEU A 175 3.18 -14.69 1.37
C LEU A 175 2.98 -13.17 1.43
N GLY A 176 4.01 -12.40 1.07
CA GLY A 176 3.89 -10.94 0.98
C GLY A 176 2.83 -10.51 -0.03
N LEU A 177 2.81 -11.14 -1.19
CA LEU A 177 1.80 -10.87 -2.21
C LEU A 177 0.40 -11.35 -1.78
N LEU A 178 0.30 -12.49 -1.13
CA LEU A 178 -0.95 -13.00 -0.57
C LEU A 178 -1.53 -12.06 0.49
N GLN A 179 -0.70 -11.47 1.34
CA GLN A 179 -1.14 -10.53 2.37
C GLN A 179 -1.49 -9.15 1.80
N LEU A 180 -0.79 -8.69 0.76
CA LEU A 180 -1.22 -7.53 -0.03
C LEU A 180 -2.59 -7.78 -0.67
N LEU A 181 -2.82 -8.98 -1.22
CA LEU A 181 -4.12 -9.38 -1.75
C LEU A 181 -5.19 -9.41 -0.65
N TYR A 182 -4.86 -9.93 0.53
CA TYR A 182 -5.74 -9.91 1.70
C TYR A 182 -6.13 -8.49 2.10
N LEU A 183 -5.18 -7.56 2.14
CA LEU A 183 -5.45 -6.14 2.42
C LEU A 183 -6.36 -5.51 1.35
N ALA A 184 -6.03 -5.69 0.08
CA ALA A 184 -6.65 -4.97 -1.03
C ALA A 184 -7.99 -5.58 -1.49
N ASN A 185 -8.24 -6.87 -1.23
CA ASN A 185 -9.38 -7.60 -1.79
C ASN A 185 -10.33 -8.21 -0.75
N SER A 186 -10.10 -7.98 0.55
CA SER A 186 -11.03 -8.41 1.61
C SER A 186 -12.04 -7.31 1.95
N PRO A 187 -13.36 -7.53 1.79
CA PRO A 187 -14.37 -6.49 2.00
C PRO A 187 -14.31 -5.77 3.35
N HIS A 188 -14.02 -6.51 4.44
CA HIS A 188 -13.94 -5.94 5.78
C HIS A 188 -12.71 -5.06 6.01
N LEU A 189 -11.67 -5.18 5.15
CA LEU A 189 -10.45 -4.36 5.24
C LEU A 189 -10.42 -3.18 4.28
N ILE A 190 -11.35 -3.09 3.32
CA ILE A 190 -11.38 -2.01 2.32
C ILE A 190 -11.26 -0.61 2.96
N PRO A 191 -11.98 -0.27 4.06
CA PRO A 191 -11.82 1.04 4.69
C PRO A 191 -10.40 1.30 5.22
N LEU A 192 -9.77 0.30 5.84
CA LEU A 192 -8.40 0.40 6.32
C LEU A 192 -7.41 0.51 5.15
N ALA A 193 -7.57 -0.30 4.10
CA ALA A 193 -6.73 -0.25 2.90
C ALA A 193 -6.78 1.13 2.23
N ARG A 194 -7.95 1.78 2.21
CA ARG A 194 -8.11 3.15 1.72
C ARG A 194 -7.34 4.16 2.59
N ASP A 195 -7.45 4.05 3.90
CA ASP A 195 -6.79 4.99 4.81
C ASP A 195 -5.25 4.83 4.74
N ILE A 196 -4.75 3.59 4.58
CA ILE A 196 -3.34 3.29 4.29
C ILE A 196 -2.92 3.92 2.95
N TYR A 197 -3.70 3.73 1.88
CA TYR A 197 -3.37 4.27 0.57
C TYR A 197 -3.29 5.80 0.60
N ARG A 198 -4.27 6.47 1.24
CA ARG A 198 -4.28 7.93 1.41
C ARG A 198 -3.02 8.42 2.12
N ALA A 199 -2.63 7.79 3.22
CA ALA A 199 -1.41 8.15 3.92
C ALA A 199 -0.15 7.88 3.07
N SER A 200 -0.14 6.81 2.28
CA SER A 200 1.02 6.44 1.46
C SER A 200 1.33 7.44 0.34
N VAL A 201 0.34 8.22 -0.09
CA VAL A 201 0.47 9.25 -1.14
C VAL A 201 0.37 10.67 -0.59
N ASP A 202 0.35 10.84 0.73
CA ASP A 202 0.32 12.15 1.39
C ASP A 202 1.59 12.96 1.07
N GLU A 203 1.46 14.27 0.85
CA GLU A 203 2.59 15.12 0.43
C GLU A 203 3.76 15.12 1.43
N ASN A 204 3.49 14.95 2.72
CA ASN A 204 4.49 15.06 3.79
C ASN A 204 4.78 13.71 4.45
N GLN A 205 3.76 12.84 4.49
CA GLN A 205 3.79 11.57 5.19
C GLN A 205 3.80 10.37 4.24
N ASN A 206 4.07 10.56 2.94
CA ASN A 206 4.14 9.44 1.99
C ASN A 206 5.13 8.35 2.42
N PHE A 207 4.82 7.13 2.01
CA PHE A 207 5.70 5.98 2.12
C PHE A 207 5.39 4.98 1.00
N PRO A 208 6.37 4.16 0.58
CA PRO A 208 6.12 3.13 -0.42
C PRO A 208 5.22 2.03 0.17
N LEU A 209 3.93 2.03 -0.22
CA LEU A 209 2.90 1.15 0.36
C LEU A 209 3.29 -0.33 0.29
N ALA A 210 3.67 -0.85 -0.88
CA ALA A 210 4.03 -2.25 -1.02
C ALA A 210 5.24 -2.60 -0.13
N VAL A 211 6.32 -1.82 -0.17
CA VAL A 211 7.48 -2.05 0.71
C VAL A 211 7.09 -2.02 2.20
N MET A 212 6.28 -1.06 2.63
CA MET A 212 5.80 -1.00 4.03
C MET A 212 4.99 -2.25 4.38
N SER A 213 4.08 -2.67 3.50
CA SER A 213 3.29 -3.90 3.64
C SER A 213 4.18 -5.15 3.77
N LEU A 214 5.21 -5.30 2.91
CA LEU A 214 6.15 -6.43 2.99
C LEU A 214 6.94 -6.44 4.30
N ASN A 215 7.19 -5.27 4.91
CA ASN A 215 7.73 -5.21 6.27
C ASN A 215 6.73 -5.72 7.32
N MET A 216 5.44 -5.43 7.18
CA MET A 216 4.40 -5.99 8.07
C MET A 216 4.33 -7.51 7.94
N THR A 217 4.44 -8.04 6.71
CA THR A 217 4.52 -9.49 6.46
C THR A 217 5.72 -10.10 7.17
N ARG A 218 6.89 -9.45 7.12
CA ARG A 218 8.09 -9.92 7.82
C ARG A 218 7.86 -10.00 9.32
N ILE A 219 7.25 -8.97 9.93
CA ILE A 219 6.92 -8.96 11.36
C ILE A 219 5.97 -10.12 11.70
N ALA A 220 4.96 -10.36 10.88
CA ALA A 220 4.02 -11.48 11.07
C ALA A 220 4.70 -12.84 10.95
N LEU A 221 5.61 -13.02 9.98
CA LEU A 221 6.40 -14.24 9.82
C LEU A 221 7.30 -14.52 11.02
N VAL A 222 7.98 -13.48 11.51
CA VAL A 222 8.84 -13.58 12.70
C VAL A 222 7.99 -13.92 13.93
N ALA A 223 6.83 -13.28 14.12
CA ALA A 223 5.90 -13.59 15.20
C ALA A 223 5.33 -15.02 15.14
N LEU A 224 5.14 -15.58 13.94
CA LEU A 224 4.75 -16.97 13.79
C LEU A 224 5.92 -17.91 14.13
N ARG A 225 7.11 -17.61 13.61
CA ARG A 225 8.32 -18.42 13.78
C ARG A 225 8.73 -18.56 15.25
N HIS A 226 8.65 -17.47 16.01
CA HIS A 226 9.02 -17.47 17.42
C HIS A 226 7.85 -17.85 18.35
N GLY A 227 6.71 -18.24 17.79
CA GLY A 227 5.57 -18.80 18.51
C GLY A 227 4.69 -17.76 19.20
N GLU A 228 4.93 -16.45 19.05
CA GLU A 228 4.11 -15.41 19.68
C GLU A 228 2.64 -15.48 19.24
N LEU A 229 2.37 -16.00 18.04
CA LEU A 229 1.01 -16.20 17.53
C LEU A 229 0.33 -17.48 18.01
N ASN A 230 1.06 -18.46 18.58
CA ASN A 230 0.54 -19.80 18.88
C ASN A 230 -0.72 -19.78 19.75
N ARG A 231 -0.78 -18.87 20.73
CA ARG A 231 -1.94 -18.76 21.63
C ARG A 231 -3.21 -18.41 20.85
N GLU A 232 -3.11 -17.45 19.94
CA GLU A 232 -4.24 -17.02 19.13
C GLU A 232 -4.57 -18.06 18.05
N CYS A 233 -3.56 -18.69 17.44
CA CYS A 233 -3.77 -19.82 16.52
C CYS A 233 -4.52 -20.97 17.20
N ASN A 234 -4.08 -21.39 18.38
CA ASN A 234 -4.73 -22.45 19.17
C ASN A 234 -6.15 -22.08 19.60
N HIS A 235 -6.39 -20.81 19.93
CA HIS A 235 -7.72 -20.33 20.33
C HIS A 235 -8.71 -20.33 19.14
N ASN A 236 -8.25 -19.95 17.96
CA ASN A 236 -9.08 -19.83 16.76
C ASN A 236 -9.11 -21.11 15.91
N HIS A 237 -8.25 -22.10 16.20
CA HIS A 237 -8.04 -23.31 15.39
C HIS A 237 -7.67 -23.01 13.92
N LEU A 238 -7.01 -21.87 13.67
CA LEU A 238 -6.68 -21.35 12.34
C LEU A 238 -5.37 -20.56 12.40
N VAL A 239 -4.35 -20.98 11.65
CA VAL A 239 -3.04 -20.31 11.60
C VAL A 239 -3.02 -19.21 10.54
N ILE A 240 -3.43 -19.49 9.31
CA ILE A 240 -3.38 -18.54 8.19
C ILE A 240 -4.26 -17.33 8.46
N ASP A 241 -5.47 -17.54 8.99
CA ASP A 241 -6.37 -16.44 9.32
C ASP A 241 -5.80 -15.55 10.44
N VAL A 242 -5.18 -16.15 11.47
CA VAL A 242 -4.53 -15.39 12.56
C VAL A 242 -3.33 -14.61 12.03
N VAL A 243 -2.51 -15.21 11.16
CA VAL A 243 -1.34 -14.57 10.53
C VAL A 243 -1.77 -13.39 9.65
N ASN A 244 -2.83 -13.54 8.85
CA ASN A 244 -3.39 -12.47 8.02
C ASN A 244 -4.02 -11.34 8.84
N GLN A 245 -4.76 -11.67 9.90
CA GLN A 245 -5.32 -10.68 10.82
C GLN A 245 -4.21 -9.94 11.58
N PHE A 246 -3.17 -10.64 12.01
CA PHE A 246 -2.02 -10.03 12.67
C PHE A 246 -1.28 -9.10 11.72
N TYR A 247 -1.03 -9.50 10.47
CA TYR A 247 -0.49 -8.62 9.44
C TYR A 247 -1.29 -7.31 9.30
N ALA A 248 -2.62 -7.39 9.20
CA ALA A 248 -3.47 -6.21 9.13
C ALA A 248 -3.41 -5.36 10.42
N ALA A 249 -3.29 -6.00 11.58
CA ALA A 249 -3.17 -5.32 12.87
C ALA A 249 -1.84 -4.58 13.02
N VAL A 250 -0.73 -5.18 12.56
CA VAL A 250 0.59 -4.53 12.53
C VAL A 250 0.54 -3.33 11.59
N PHE A 251 -0.10 -3.44 10.42
CA PHE A 251 -0.23 -2.31 9.50
C PHE A 251 -1.11 -1.20 10.07
N TYR A 252 -2.24 -1.54 10.69
CA TYR A 252 -3.09 -0.56 11.38
C TYR A 252 -2.31 0.16 12.49
N HIS A 253 -1.57 -0.57 13.33
CA HIS A 253 -0.76 0.02 14.38
C HIS A 253 0.34 0.93 13.83
N THR A 254 1.00 0.50 12.74
CA THR A 254 1.98 1.31 12.01
C THR A 254 1.35 2.60 11.51
N LEU A 255 0.19 2.53 10.83
CA LEU A 255 -0.52 3.68 10.33
C LEU A 255 -0.92 4.63 11.47
N HIS A 256 -1.37 4.09 12.60
CA HIS A 256 -1.73 4.90 13.76
C HIS A 256 -0.53 5.71 14.27
N ILE A 257 0.63 5.06 14.49
CA ILE A 257 1.87 5.76 14.88
C ILE A 257 2.27 6.77 13.82
N TRP A 258 2.23 6.35 12.55
CA TRP A 258 2.64 7.17 11.42
C TRP A 258 1.87 8.48 11.38
N MET A 259 0.54 8.41 11.43
CA MET A 259 -0.34 9.56 11.34
C MET A 259 -0.30 10.42 12.61
N THR A 260 -0.41 9.80 13.79
CA THR A 260 -0.50 10.57 15.06
C THR A 260 0.80 11.27 15.44
N GLN A 261 1.94 10.74 15.01
CA GLN A 261 3.25 11.31 15.32
C GLN A 261 3.89 12.03 14.13
N HIS A 262 3.13 12.26 13.06
CA HIS A 262 3.59 12.93 11.84
C HIS A 262 4.89 12.35 11.28
N LYS A 263 4.99 11.01 11.21
CA LYS A 263 6.17 10.32 10.69
C LYS A 263 6.31 10.52 9.19
N THR A 264 7.56 10.47 8.75
CA THR A 264 7.96 10.53 7.34
C THR A 264 8.74 9.28 6.97
N ILE A 265 9.04 9.10 5.68
CA ILE A 265 9.88 8.00 5.20
C ILE A 265 11.26 7.91 5.89
N ARG A 266 11.79 9.03 6.38
CA ARG A 266 13.07 9.08 7.13
C ARG A 266 12.99 8.39 8.49
N ASP A 267 11.80 8.29 9.06
CA ASP A 267 11.54 7.67 10.36
C ASP A 267 11.28 6.16 10.24
N SER A 268 11.10 5.65 9.03
CA SER A 268 10.63 4.28 8.76
C SER A 268 11.43 3.20 9.50
N GLY A 269 12.76 3.28 9.52
CA GLY A 269 13.60 2.32 10.23
C GLY A 269 13.32 2.26 11.73
N TYR A 270 13.08 3.40 12.38
CA TYR A 270 12.74 3.47 13.80
C TYR A 270 11.31 2.98 14.06
N VAL A 271 10.36 3.43 13.23
CA VAL A 271 8.95 2.99 13.34
C VAL A 271 8.83 1.48 13.19
N LEU A 272 9.49 0.88 12.20
CA LEU A 272 9.46 -0.56 11.96
C LEU A 272 10.01 -1.35 13.16
N LYS A 273 11.11 -0.88 13.76
CA LYS A 273 11.70 -1.51 14.94
C LYS A 273 10.76 -1.45 16.15
N ASP A 274 10.16 -0.29 16.41
CA ASP A 274 9.26 -0.08 17.55
C ASP A 274 7.96 -0.87 17.37
N VAL A 275 7.40 -0.86 16.16
CA VAL A 275 6.21 -1.65 15.80
C VAL A 275 6.49 -3.14 15.94
N GLU A 276 7.63 -3.65 15.44
CA GLU A 276 7.99 -5.05 15.58
C GLU A 276 8.04 -5.46 17.06
N MET A 277 8.76 -4.68 17.88
CA MET A 277 8.89 -4.94 19.30
C MET A 277 7.53 -4.93 20.01
N TYR A 278 6.71 -3.91 19.76
CA TYR A 278 5.41 -3.75 20.42
C TYR A 278 4.42 -4.83 19.97
N CYS A 279 4.21 -5.01 18.66
CA CYS A 279 3.20 -5.91 18.14
C CYS A 279 3.48 -7.37 18.50
N ARG A 280 4.74 -7.83 18.43
CA ARG A 280 5.12 -9.19 18.84
C ARG A 280 4.92 -9.43 20.32
N GLY A 281 5.23 -8.43 21.17
CA GLY A 281 4.99 -8.51 22.61
C GLY A 281 3.52 -8.41 23.03
N ASN A 282 2.63 -7.91 22.14
CA ASN A 282 1.27 -7.52 22.49
C ASN A 282 0.20 -8.06 21.50
N VAL A 283 0.41 -9.26 20.95
CA VAL A 283 -0.44 -9.88 19.89
C VAL A 283 -1.93 -9.69 20.13
N ARG A 284 -2.44 -10.13 21.29
CA ARG A 284 -3.86 -10.03 21.63
C ARG A 284 -4.38 -8.58 21.66
N SER A 285 -3.56 -7.66 22.16
CA SER A 285 -3.92 -6.23 22.25
C SER A 285 -4.03 -5.61 20.86
N VAL A 286 -3.08 -5.89 19.97
CA VAL A 286 -3.09 -5.32 18.61
C VAL A 286 -4.20 -5.91 17.74
N LEU A 287 -4.48 -7.22 17.87
CA LEU A 287 -5.63 -7.85 17.20
C LEU A 287 -6.96 -7.24 17.66
N ARG A 288 -7.13 -7.04 18.97
CA ARG A 288 -8.32 -6.35 19.50
C ARG A 288 -8.41 -4.91 19.00
N GLY A 289 -7.30 -4.18 19.00
CA GLY A 289 -7.27 -2.80 18.50
C GLY A 289 -7.66 -2.69 17.03
N LEU A 290 -7.24 -3.65 16.18
CA LEU A 290 -7.73 -3.75 14.81
C LEU A 290 -9.24 -3.99 14.77
N GLN A 291 -9.76 -4.96 15.52
CA GLN A 291 -11.19 -5.28 15.54
C GLN A 291 -12.05 -4.09 15.97
N GLU A 292 -11.64 -3.38 17.01
CA GLU A 292 -12.31 -2.17 17.50
C GLU A 292 -12.31 -1.07 16.41
N HIS A 293 -11.17 -0.84 15.76
CA HIS A 293 -11.05 0.12 14.67
C HIS A 293 -11.95 -0.24 13.48
N LEU A 294 -11.93 -1.51 13.06
CA LEU A 294 -12.79 -2.00 11.98
C LEU A 294 -14.28 -1.87 12.34
N GLY A 295 -14.65 -2.09 13.60
CA GLY A 295 -16.00 -1.86 14.12
C GLY A 295 -16.43 -0.40 14.02
N SER A 296 -15.51 0.55 14.20
CA SER A 296 -15.79 1.99 14.12
C SER A 296 -16.23 2.46 12.72
N TYR A 297 -15.77 1.79 11.65
CA TYR A 297 -16.22 2.08 10.29
C TYR A 297 -17.70 1.74 10.06
N SER A 298 -18.24 0.77 10.80
CA SER A 298 -19.66 0.40 10.73
C SER A 298 -20.54 1.41 11.48
N SER A 299 -20.09 1.87 12.65
CA SER A 299 -20.80 2.86 13.47
C SER A 299 -20.83 4.27 12.85
N SER A 300 -19.80 4.63 12.07
CA SER A 300 -19.78 5.92 11.36
C SER A 300 -20.72 5.95 10.13
N ARG A 301 -20.97 4.79 9.51
CA ARG A 301 -21.94 4.65 8.40
C ARG A 301 -23.40 4.74 8.85
N SER A 302 -23.73 4.46 10.12
CA SER A 302 -25.12 4.58 10.61
C SER A 302 -25.58 6.01 10.91
N HIS A 303 -24.66 6.99 10.98
CA HIS A 303 -24.99 8.40 11.23
C HIS A 303 -24.97 9.29 9.99
N THR A 304 -24.63 8.74 8.82
CA THR A 304 -24.67 9.42 7.54
C THR A 304 -25.61 8.66 6.60
N LYS A 305 -26.55 9.35 5.94
CA LYS A 305 -27.37 8.71 4.89
C LYS A 305 -26.43 8.05 3.88
N PRO A 306 -26.76 6.86 3.35
CA PRO A 306 -25.89 6.16 2.42
C PRO A 306 -25.88 6.90 1.08
N CYS A 307 -24.95 7.84 0.91
CA CYS A 307 -24.31 7.97 -0.39
C CYS A 307 -23.45 6.72 -0.50
N LEU A 308 -23.94 5.67 -1.17
CA LEU A 308 -23.07 4.60 -1.65
C LEU A 308 -21.99 5.26 -2.50
N PRO A 309 -20.71 5.31 -2.08
CA PRO A 309 -19.67 5.37 -3.08
C PRO A 309 -19.74 4.01 -3.77
N GLY A 310 -19.84 4.01 -5.10
CA GLY A 310 -19.54 2.83 -5.87
C GLY A 310 -18.09 2.40 -5.61
N SER A 311 -17.62 1.49 -6.44
CA SER A 311 -16.34 0.79 -6.32
C SER A 311 -15.15 1.61 -5.77
N PHE A 312 -14.10 0.94 -5.30
CA PHE A 312 -12.82 1.57 -4.90
C PHE A 312 -12.31 2.66 -5.88
N GLN A 313 -12.71 2.58 -7.15
CA GLN A 313 -12.53 3.56 -8.21
C GLN A 313 -13.14 4.95 -7.92
N ASP A 314 -14.31 5.01 -7.27
CA ASP A 314 -14.98 6.26 -6.90
C ASP A 314 -14.20 6.98 -5.79
N LEU A 315 -13.56 6.23 -4.90
CA LEU A 315 -12.72 6.76 -3.82
C LEU A 315 -11.37 7.29 -4.33
N LEU A 316 -10.77 6.65 -5.34
CA LEU A 316 -9.58 7.17 -6.01
C LEU A 316 -9.87 8.44 -6.81
N THR A 317 -11.06 8.53 -7.40
CA THR A 317 -11.52 9.74 -8.08
C THR A 317 -11.72 10.87 -7.08
N GLN A 318 -12.32 10.60 -5.92
CA GLN A 318 -12.53 11.59 -4.86
C GLN A 318 -11.22 12.10 -4.24
N ALA A 319 -10.27 11.20 -3.96
CA ALA A 319 -8.96 11.56 -3.41
C ALA A 319 -8.09 12.36 -4.39
N LYS A 320 -8.24 12.15 -5.71
CA LYS A 320 -7.56 12.97 -6.72
C LYS A 320 -8.14 14.38 -6.84
N THR A 321 -9.45 14.55 -6.61
CA THR A 321 -10.12 15.86 -6.71
C THR A 321 -9.80 16.78 -5.52
N GLU A 322 -9.53 16.22 -4.33
CA GLU A 322 -9.23 16.99 -3.12
C GLU A 322 -7.78 17.52 -3.06
N VAL A 323 -6.88 17.01 -3.91
CA VAL A 323 -5.46 17.44 -3.98
C VAL A 323 -5.24 18.56 -5.01
N PHE A 324 -6.25 18.92 -5.82
CA PHE A 324 -6.15 19.93 -6.88
C PHE A 324 -7.14 21.11 -6.72
N ILE A 325 -7.50 21.47 -5.48
CA ILE A 325 -8.21 22.73 -5.17
C ILE A 325 -7.33 23.61 -4.29
#